data_AF-A0A7X1JDY2-F1
#
_entry.id   AF-A0A7X1JDY2-F1
#
_cell.length_a   1.000
_cell.length_b   1.000
_cell.length_c   1.000
_cell.angle_alpha   90.00
_cell.angle_beta   90.00
_cell.angle_gamma   90.00
#
_symmetry.space_group_name_H-M   'P 1'
#
loop_
_entity.id
_entity.type
_entity.pdbx_description
1 polymer ?
#
loop_
_entity_poly.entity_id
_entity_poly.type
_entity_poly.pdbx_seq_one_letter_code
_entity_poly.pdbx_strand_id
1 'polypeptide(L)'
;RLIGWDEILEGGLAKGAAVSSWRGYEGGIAAARAGHDVVMCPEQYVYLDHRQDGGADEPVPIGYVRTLEDVYRFEPVPSALTSQEARHVLGTQANVWTEVMEDHARVDYQAFPRLAAFAEVAWSALPTPGERDFADFERRMTAHYARLDALGVAYRPPTGPRPWQRRPGVLGRPLEGPPPNK
;
A
#
# COMPACT_ATOMS: atom_id res chain seq x y z
N ARG A 1 21.80 0.35 -11.00
CA ARG A 1 22.06 0.24 -9.54
C ARG A 1 21.35 -1.00 -9.01
N LEU A 2 21.83 -1.62 -7.93
CA LEU A 2 21.13 -2.71 -7.25
C LEU A 2 20.01 -2.15 -6.35
N ILE A 3 18.84 -2.77 -6.38
CA ILE A 3 17.77 -2.55 -5.40
C ILE A 3 17.41 -3.90 -4.79
N GLY A 4 17.29 -4.00 -3.48
CA GLY A 4 16.81 -5.19 -2.80
C GLY A 4 15.94 -4.85 -1.60
N TRP A 5 15.22 -5.84 -1.10
CA TRP A 5 14.43 -5.73 0.11
C TRP A 5 15.33 -5.43 1.32
N ASP A 6 14.76 -4.83 2.36
CA ASP A 6 15.50 -4.34 3.53
C ASP A 6 16.32 -5.41 4.29
N GLU A 7 16.13 -6.70 4.03
CA GLU A 7 17.00 -7.78 4.50
C GLU A 7 18.45 -7.61 4.05
N ILE A 8 18.72 -6.95 2.92
CA ILE A 8 20.11 -6.73 2.47
C ILE A 8 20.90 -5.77 3.38
N LEU A 9 20.24 -5.15 4.37
CA LEU A 9 20.90 -4.45 5.47
C LEU A 9 21.67 -5.42 6.38
N GLU A 10 21.17 -6.65 6.51
CA GLU A 10 21.73 -7.73 7.34
C GLU A 10 22.97 -8.33 6.65
N GLY A 11 24.10 -7.63 6.73
CA GLY A 11 25.36 -8.05 6.10
C GLY A 11 26.21 -6.90 5.56
N GLY A 12 25.68 -5.68 5.59
CA GLY A 12 26.32 -4.48 5.04
C GLY A 12 25.98 -4.28 3.56
N LEU A 13 25.51 -3.07 3.24
CA LEU A 13 25.12 -2.70 1.90
C LEU A 13 26.34 -2.34 1.03
N ALA A 14 26.34 -2.81 -0.21
CA ALA A 14 27.27 -2.31 -1.21
C ALA A 14 27.03 -0.81 -1.47
N LYS A 15 28.12 -0.04 -1.67
CA LYS A 15 28.01 1.40 -1.96
C LYS A 15 27.14 1.65 -3.19
N GLY A 16 26.13 2.52 -3.06
CA GLY A 16 25.19 2.84 -4.14
C GLY A 16 24.07 1.82 -4.36
N ALA A 17 23.96 0.79 -3.51
CA ALA A 17 22.76 -0.03 -3.42
C ALA A 17 21.62 0.78 -2.77
N ALA A 18 20.40 0.40 -3.11
CA ALA A 18 19.20 0.98 -2.55
C ALA A 18 18.27 -0.08 -1.97
N VAL A 19 17.40 0.36 -1.07
CA VAL A 19 16.59 -0.51 -0.23
C VAL A 19 15.11 -0.28 -0.48
N SER A 20 14.35 -1.36 -0.67
CA SER A 20 12.89 -1.34 -0.60
C SER A 20 12.46 -1.71 0.82
N SER A 21 11.98 -0.74 1.60
CA SER A 21 11.60 -0.92 3.01
C SER A 21 10.19 -1.46 3.11
N TRP A 22 10.03 -2.73 3.48
CA TRP A 22 8.74 -3.41 3.50
C TRP A 22 8.30 -3.84 4.90
N ARG A 23 9.24 -4.10 5.82
CA ARG A 23 8.94 -4.54 7.20
C ARG A 23 8.46 -3.43 8.13
N GLY A 24 8.33 -2.19 7.63
CA GLY A 24 7.95 -1.01 8.38
C GLY A 24 8.77 0.21 7.97
N TYR A 25 8.84 1.22 8.84
CA TYR A 25 9.66 2.42 8.64
C TYR A 25 11.11 2.25 9.09
N GLU A 26 11.37 1.41 10.09
CA GLU A 26 12.70 1.20 10.67
C GLU A 26 13.79 0.91 9.62
N GLY A 27 13.55 -0.02 8.68
CA GLY A 27 14.51 -0.41 7.66
C GLY A 27 14.88 0.76 6.73
N GLY A 28 13.87 1.48 6.23
CA GLY A 28 14.05 2.65 5.39
C GLY A 28 14.74 3.81 6.11
N ILE A 29 14.39 4.04 7.39
CA ILE A 29 15.06 5.05 8.20
C ILE A 29 16.54 4.71 8.39
N ALA A 30 16.84 3.45 8.73
CA ALA A 30 18.22 3.00 8.90
C ALA A 30 19.04 3.12 7.61
N ALA A 31 18.47 2.72 6.47
CA ALA A 31 19.11 2.83 5.16
C ALA A 31 19.39 4.29 4.77
N ALA A 32 18.40 5.18 4.93
CA ALA A 32 18.55 6.61 4.62
C ALA A 32 19.61 7.29 5.50
N ARG A 33 19.66 6.98 6.80
CA ARG A 33 20.69 7.47 7.73
C ARG A 33 22.09 6.97 7.38
N ALA A 34 22.19 5.77 6.81
CA ALA A 34 23.43 5.22 6.28
C ALA A 34 23.82 5.78 4.89
N GLY A 35 23.03 6.70 4.33
CA GLY A 35 23.29 7.33 3.04
C GLY A 35 22.89 6.48 1.82
N HIS A 36 22.04 5.47 2.02
CA HIS A 36 21.49 4.66 0.95
C HIS A 36 20.12 5.19 0.53
N ASP A 37 19.87 5.13 -0.78
CA ASP A 37 18.57 5.48 -1.32
C ASP A 37 17.52 4.43 -0.96
N VAL A 38 16.28 4.87 -0.76
CA VAL A 38 15.19 4.05 -0.26
C VAL A 38 13.94 4.23 -1.12
N VAL A 39 13.23 3.13 -1.35
CA VAL A 39 11.84 3.13 -1.81
C VAL A 39 10.99 2.61 -0.65
N MET A 40 10.03 3.41 -0.19
CA MET A 40 9.18 3.03 0.94
C MET A 40 8.00 2.20 0.44
N CYS A 41 7.86 0.96 0.90
CA CYS A 41 6.77 0.06 0.54
C CYS A 41 6.29 -0.79 1.75
N PRO A 42 6.00 -0.18 2.91
CA PRO A 42 5.70 -0.90 4.14
C PRO A 42 4.39 -1.72 4.04
N GLU A 43 4.45 -2.98 4.45
CA GLU A 43 3.31 -3.91 4.51
C GLU A 43 2.12 -3.35 5.28
N GLN A 44 2.40 -2.58 6.33
CA GLN A 44 1.41 -1.97 7.22
C GLN A 44 0.51 -0.94 6.52
N TYR A 45 0.87 -0.50 5.31
CA TYR A 45 0.16 0.54 4.57
C TYR A 45 -0.14 0.14 3.13
N VAL A 46 0.85 -0.36 2.39
CA VAL A 46 0.79 -0.42 0.91
C VAL A 46 1.01 -1.82 0.33
N TYR A 47 0.74 -2.85 1.12
CA TYR A 47 0.51 -4.21 0.60
C TYR A 47 -0.96 -4.32 0.22
N LEU A 48 -1.23 -4.26 -1.09
CA LEU A 48 -2.58 -4.25 -1.60
C LEU A 48 -3.18 -5.66 -1.56
N ASP A 49 -2.42 -6.74 -1.51
CA ASP A 49 -2.94 -8.10 -1.28
C ASP A 49 -3.71 -8.30 0.03
N HIS A 50 -3.52 -7.40 1.01
CA HIS A 50 -4.26 -7.39 2.27
C HIS A 50 -5.75 -7.05 2.10
N ARG A 51 -6.61 -7.67 2.92
CA ARG A 51 -8.07 -7.45 2.92
C ARG A 51 -8.43 -5.97 3.09
N GLN A 52 -9.47 -5.53 2.39
CA GLN A 52 -9.89 -4.13 2.36
C GLN A 52 -10.87 -3.74 3.46
N ASP A 53 -11.52 -4.73 4.06
CA ASP A 53 -12.54 -4.57 5.09
C ASP A 53 -12.52 -5.75 6.07
N GLY A 54 -13.08 -5.55 7.26
CA GLY A 54 -13.18 -6.57 8.30
C GLY A 54 -14.30 -7.59 8.08
N GLY A 55 -15.24 -7.32 7.17
CA GLY A 55 -16.42 -8.13 6.92
C GLY A 55 -16.13 -9.51 6.34
N ALA A 56 -17.05 -10.45 6.59
CA ALA A 56 -16.95 -11.83 6.16
C ALA A 56 -17.09 -12.03 4.63
N ASP A 57 -17.51 -11.00 3.91
CA ASP A 57 -17.77 -11.05 2.48
C ASP A 57 -16.50 -10.82 1.62
N GLU A 58 -15.39 -10.35 2.19
CA GLU A 58 -14.13 -10.19 1.46
C GLU A 58 -13.64 -11.55 0.89
N PRO A 59 -13.27 -11.62 -0.39
CA PRO A 59 -12.86 -12.87 -1.02
C PRO A 59 -11.48 -13.31 -0.53
N VAL A 60 -11.40 -14.47 0.13
CA VAL A 60 -10.15 -15.09 0.60
C VAL A 60 -9.29 -14.08 1.39
N PRO A 61 -9.76 -13.61 2.57
CA PRO A 61 -9.11 -12.50 3.26
C PRO A 61 -7.71 -12.87 3.73
N ILE A 62 -6.69 -12.10 3.34
CA ILE A 62 -5.29 -12.24 3.76
C ILE A 62 -4.87 -10.99 4.55
N GLY A 63 -4.04 -11.18 5.57
CA GLY A 63 -3.37 -10.09 6.27
C GLY A 63 -4.30 -9.17 7.06
N TYR A 64 -3.82 -7.96 7.31
CA TYR A 64 -4.53 -6.93 8.08
C TYR A 64 -5.63 -6.25 7.25
N VAL A 65 -6.61 -5.62 7.91
CA VAL A 65 -7.55 -4.72 7.21
C VAL A 65 -6.81 -3.46 6.79
N ARG A 66 -6.64 -3.21 5.48
CA ARG A 66 -6.07 -1.98 4.91
C ARG A 66 -7.09 -1.35 3.97
N THR A 67 -7.83 -0.38 4.51
CA THR A 67 -8.91 0.33 3.82
C THR A 67 -8.38 1.32 2.78
N LEU A 68 -9.29 1.91 2.00
CA LEU A 68 -8.96 3.02 1.11
C LEU A 68 -8.39 4.22 1.86
N GLU A 69 -8.92 4.53 3.04
CA GLU A 69 -8.45 5.64 3.88
C GLU A 69 -7.07 5.38 4.46
N ASP A 70 -6.80 4.15 4.93
CA ASP A 70 -5.47 3.76 5.43
C ASP A 70 -4.38 4.04 4.40
N VAL A 71 -4.63 3.68 3.13
CA VAL A 71 -3.69 3.92 2.01
C VAL A 71 -3.59 5.41 1.70
N TYR A 72 -4.70 6.16 1.72
CA TYR A 72 -4.67 7.61 1.47
C TYR A 72 -3.95 8.40 2.58
N ARG A 73 -3.96 7.89 3.82
CA ARG A 73 -3.26 8.49 4.96
C ARG A 73 -1.81 8.03 5.12
N PHE A 74 -1.30 7.17 4.25
CA PHE A 74 0.09 6.75 4.28
C PHE A 74 1.06 7.92 4.00
N GLU A 75 2.15 8.01 4.75
CA GLU A 75 3.20 9.03 4.58
C GLU A 75 4.51 8.39 4.11
N PRO A 76 4.88 8.54 2.83
CA PRO A 76 6.11 7.98 2.29
C PRO A 76 7.39 8.47 2.97
N VAL A 77 7.41 9.67 3.54
CA VAL A 77 8.63 10.23 4.15
C VAL A 77 8.50 10.25 5.67
N PRO A 78 9.17 9.34 6.41
CA PRO A 78 9.06 9.29 7.87
C PRO A 78 9.52 10.59 8.53
N SER A 79 8.75 11.11 9.47
CA SER A 79 9.06 12.34 10.23
C SER A 79 10.33 12.23 11.08
N ALA A 80 10.83 11.01 11.31
CA ALA A 80 12.08 10.74 12.02
C ALA A 80 13.35 11.04 11.19
N LEU A 81 13.20 11.34 9.90
CA LEU A 81 14.30 11.73 9.01
C LEU A 81 14.48 13.26 9.03
N THR A 82 15.74 13.70 9.06
CA THR A 82 16.10 15.09 8.79
C THR A 82 15.85 15.44 7.31
N SER A 83 15.80 16.74 6.98
CA SER A 83 15.66 17.18 5.58
C SER A 83 16.79 16.71 4.65
N GLN A 84 17.97 16.36 5.19
CA GLN A 84 19.07 15.81 4.41
C GLN A 84 18.87 14.32 4.16
N GLU A 85 18.52 13.55 5.20
CA GLU A 85 18.27 12.11 5.08
C GLU A 85 17.03 11.81 4.25
N ALA A 86 15.98 12.64 4.35
CA ALA A 86 14.76 12.52 3.56
C ALA A 86 15.01 12.58 2.04
N ARG A 87 16.12 13.19 1.59
CA ARG A 87 16.49 13.23 0.16
C ARG A 87 16.89 11.86 -0.38
N HIS A 88 17.20 10.90 0.49
CA HIS A 88 17.45 9.52 0.09
C HIS A 88 16.16 8.72 -0.14
N VAL A 89 15.01 9.20 0.31
CA VAL A 89 13.73 8.58 -0.05
C VAL A 89 13.40 8.97 -1.48
N LEU A 90 13.59 8.05 -2.43
CA LEU A 90 13.33 8.30 -3.84
C LEU A 90 11.85 8.34 -4.18
N GLY A 91 11.03 7.70 -3.35
CA GLY A 91 9.61 7.57 -3.56
C GLY A 91 9.05 6.37 -2.82
N THR A 92 7.89 5.91 -3.29
CA THR A 92 7.15 4.81 -2.68
C THR A 92 6.66 3.83 -3.73
N GLN A 93 6.34 2.61 -3.28
CA GLN A 93 5.78 1.54 -4.09
C GLN A 93 4.69 0.81 -3.32
N ALA A 94 3.61 0.44 -4.01
CA ALA A 94 2.61 -0.49 -3.51
C ALA A 94 2.88 -1.89 -4.07
N ASN A 95 2.74 -2.92 -3.23
CA ASN A 95 2.99 -4.31 -3.62
C ASN A 95 1.67 -5.07 -3.78
N VAL A 96 1.63 -6.01 -4.73
CA VAL A 96 0.52 -6.93 -4.95
C VAL A 96 1.10 -8.34 -5.05
N TRP A 97 0.98 -9.11 -3.98
CA TRP A 97 1.34 -10.53 -3.97
C TRP A 97 0.14 -11.38 -4.39
N THR A 98 0.31 -12.31 -5.32
CA THR A 98 -0.80 -12.92 -6.07
C THR A 98 -1.14 -14.34 -5.61
N GLU A 99 -0.80 -14.74 -4.39
CA GLU A 99 -0.99 -16.11 -3.88
C GLU A 99 -2.45 -16.57 -3.94
N VAL A 100 -3.38 -15.62 -3.79
CA VAL A 100 -4.84 -15.84 -3.78
C VAL A 100 -5.56 -15.08 -4.89
N MET A 101 -4.85 -14.75 -5.98
CA MET A 101 -5.39 -14.03 -7.12
C MET A 101 -5.33 -14.88 -8.38
N GLU A 102 -6.40 -15.61 -8.64
CA GLU A 102 -6.48 -16.62 -9.70
C GLU A 102 -6.54 -16.03 -11.12
N ASP A 103 -6.96 -14.76 -11.25
CA ASP A 103 -7.15 -14.10 -12.54
C ASP A 103 -6.95 -12.57 -12.43
N HIS A 104 -6.96 -11.91 -13.60
CA HIS A 104 -6.81 -10.45 -13.70
C HIS A 104 -7.91 -9.68 -12.98
N ALA A 105 -9.15 -10.17 -12.98
CA ALA A 105 -10.25 -9.48 -12.30
C ALA A 105 -10.08 -9.51 -10.78
N ARG A 106 -9.50 -10.58 -10.24
CA ARG A 106 -9.16 -10.69 -8.82
C ARG A 106 -8.00 -9.77 -8.44
N VAL A 107 -7.00 -9.60 -9.32
CA VAL A 107 -5.93 -8.60 -9.17
C VAL A 107 -6.52 -7.18 -9.17
N ASP A 108 -7.40 -6.86 -10.12
CA ASP A 108 -8.08 -5.56 -10.18
C ASP A 108 -8.88 -5.26 -8.92
N TYR A 109 -9.69 -6.23 -8.45
CA TYR A 109 -10.46 -6.10 -7.21
C TYR A 109 -9.55 -5.75 -6.04
N GLN A 110 -8.38 -6.38 -6.00
CA GLN A 110 -7.45 -6.21 -4.90
C GLN A 110 -6.72 -4.85 -4.99
N ALA A 111 -6.23 -4.48 -6.16
CA ALA A 111 -5.47 -3.26 -6.35
C ALA A 111 -6.36 -2.01 -6.28
N PHE A 112 -7.53 -2.03 -6.91
CA PHE A 112 -8.42 -0.86 -7.02
C PHE A 112 -9.60 -0.96 -6.05
N PRO A 113 -9.97 0.15 -5.37
CA PRO A 113 -9.56 1.53 -5.64
C PRO A 113 -8.29 2.02 -4.91
N ARG A 114 -7.69 1.22 -4.03
CA ARG A 114 -6.55 1.64 -3.20
C ARG A 114 -5.35 2.12 -4.00
N LEU A 115 -5.10 1.57 -5.18
CA LEU A 115 -4.02 2.02 -6.06
C LEU A 115 -4.23 3.48 -6.54
N ALA A 116 -5.48 3.95 -6.66
CA ALA A 116 -5.76 5.36 -6.96
C ALA A 116 -5.43 6.27 -5.77
N ALA A 117 -5.75 5.85 -4.53
CA ALA A 117 -5.33 6.57 -3.32
C ALA A 117 -3.81 6.61 -3.21
N PHE A 118 -3.14 5.48 -3.42
CA PHE A 118 -1.69 5.38 -3.45
C PHE A 118 -1.05 6.29 -4.50
N ALA A 119 -1.61 6.33 -5.71
CA ALA A 119 -1.12 7.20 -6.78
C ALA A 119 -1.18 8.68 -6.38
N GLU A 120 -2.23 9.10 -5.67
CA GLU A 120 -2.32 10.46 -5.17
C GLU A 120 -1.29 10.76 -4.07
N VAL A 121 -1.07 9.82 -3.16
CA VAL A 121 -0.01 9.91 -2.14
C VAL A 121 1.38 10.01 -2.77
N ALA A 122 1.63 9.28 -3.86
CA ALA A 122 2.91 9.28 -4.54
C ALA A 122 3.15 10.52 -5.43
N TRP A 123 2.08 11.18 -5.88
CA TRP A 123 2.17 12.23 -6.91
C TRP A 123 1.90 13.64 -6.40
N SER A 124 0.92 13.80 -5.50
CA SER A 124 0.40 15.10 -5.10
C SER A 124 1.12 15.67 -3.89
N ALA A 125 1.23 17.00 -3.82
CA ALA A 125 1.61 17.69 -2.60
C ALA A 125 0.42 17.66 -1.62
N LEU A 126 0.42 16.70 -0.70
CA LEU A 126 -0.62 16.53 0.31
C LEU A 126 -0.21 17.15 1.66
N PRO A 127 -1.18 17.60 2.47
CA PRO A 127 -0.95 17.90 3.89
C PRO A 127 -0.45 16.67 4.67
N THR A 128 -0.06 16.89 5.92
CA THR A 128 0.28 15.78 6.83
C THR A 128 -0.89 14.79 6.91
N PRO A 129 -0.65 13.48 7.12
CA PRO A 129 -1.70 12.46 7.12
C PRO A 129 -2.97 12.78 7.92
N GLY A 130 -2.84 13.45 9.06
CA GLY A 130 -3.97 13.84 9.92
C GLY A 130 -4.83 14.95 9.34
N GLU A 131 -4.27 15.79 8.47
CA GLU A 131 -4.92 16.96 7.86
C GLU A 131 -5.46 16.68 6.45
N ARG A 132 -5.14 15.52 5.86
CA ARG A 132 -5.65 15.14 4.54
C ARG A 132 -7.17 14.98 4.60
N ASP A 133 -7.89 15.72 3.76
CA ASP A 133 -9.35 15.63 3.63
C ASP A 133 -9.71 14.35 2.85
N PHE A 134 -9.98 13.28 3.57
CA PHE A 134 -10.41 12.02 2.98
C PHE A 134 -11.80 12.13 2.34
N ALA A 135 -12.71 12.94 2.90
CA ALA A 135 -14.03 13.14 2.32
C ALA A 135 -13.94 13.85 0.95
N ASP A 136 -12.98 14.76 0.76
CA ASP A 136 -12.69 15.32 -0.56
C ASP A 136 -12.17 14.29 -1.55
N PHE A 137 -11.21 13.48 -1.10
CA PHE A 137 -10.71 12.38 -1.91
C PHE A 137 -11.84 11.41 -2.34
N GLU A 138 -12.75 11.03 -1.43
CA GLU A 138 -13.90 10.19 -1.76
C GLU A 138 -14.86 10.83 -2.78
N ARG A 139 -15.09 12.15 -2.69
CA ARG A 139 -15.86 12.87 -3.71
C ARG A 139 -15.19 12.79 -5.09
N ARG A 140 -13.87 12.95 -5.16
CA ARG A 140 -13.12 12.81 -6.42
C ARG A 140 -13.08 11.37 -6.92
N MET A 141 -13.01 10.40 -6.01
CA MET A 141 -13.12 8.97 -6.33
C MET A 141 -14.47 8.61 -6.93
N THR A 142 -15.57 9.25 -6.51
CA THR A 142 -16.90 9.03 -7.10
C THR A 142 -16.89 9.23 -8.62
N ALA A 143 -16.23 10.29 -9.10
CA ALA A 143 -16.02 10.50 -10.54
C ALA A 143 -14.95 9.57 -11.15
N HIS A 144 -13.96 9.15 -10.35
CA HIS A 144 -12.91 8.24 -10.81
C HIS A 144 -13.40 6.80 -11.02
N TYR A 145 -14.39 6.32 -10.26
CA TYR A 145 -15.00 5.01 -10.48
C TYR A 145 -15.58 4.88 -11.90
N ALA A 146 -16.21 5.93 -12.44
CA ALA A 146 -16.69 5.92 -13.82
C ALA A 146 -15.55 5.76 -14.86
N ARG A 147 -14.34 6.22 -14.54
CA ARG A 147 -13.15 6.00 -15.38
C ARG A 147 -12.67 4.55 -15.29
N LEU A 148 -12.66 3.98 -14.08
CA LEU A 148 -12.35 2.57 -13.88
C LEU A 148 -13.35 1.66 -14.62
N ASP A 149 -14.65 1.99 -14.57
CA ASP A 149 -15.69 1.31 -15.33
C ASP A 149 -15.43 1.41 -16.84
N ALA A 150 -15.11 2.60 -17.36
CA ALA A 150 -14.80 2.81 -18.78
C ALA A 150 -13.54 2.07 -19.25
N LEU A 151 -12.58 1.83 -18.34
CA LEU A 151 -11.37 1.05 -18.58
C LEU A 151 -11.58 -0.47 -18.39
N GLY A 152 -12.75 -0.90 -17.90
CA GLY A 152 -13.04 -2.30 -17.64
C GLY A 152 -12.34 -2.88 -16.41
N VAL A 153 -11.92 -2.04 -15.46
CA VAL A 153 -11.22 -2.48 -14.24
C VAL A 153 -12.21 -3.10 -13.25
N ALA A 154 -11.98 -4.34 -12.82
CA ALA A 154 -12.88 -5.06 -11.91
C ALA A 154 -12.69 -4.70 -10.41
N TYR A 155 -12.66 -3.41 -10.09
CA TYR A 155 -12.36 -2.87 -8.76
C TYR A 155 -13.33 -3.34 -7.65
N ARG A 156 -12.91 -3.24 -6.37
CA ARG A 156 -13.78 -3.43 -5.21
C ARG A 156 -14.74 -2.24 -5.05
N PRO A 157 -16.06 -2.40 -5.13
CA PRO A 157 -16.99 -1.29 -4.94
C PRO A 157 -16.90 -0.68 -3.54
N PRO A 158 -17.21 0.62 -3.38
CA PRO A 158 -17.24 1.27 -2.06
C PRO A 158 -18.25 0.61 -1.11
N THR A 159 -19.30 -0.02 -1.64
CA THR A 159 -20.32 -0.76 -0.88
C THR A 159 -19.91 -2.21 -0.54
N GLY A 160 -18.69 -2.63 -0.84
CA GLY A 160 -18.21 -4.00 -0.66
C GLY A 160 -18.35 -4.89 -1.90
N PRO A 161 -17.92 -6.16 -1.82
CA PRO A 161 -17.85 -7.07 -2.96
C PRO A 161 -19.23 -7.41 -3.54
N ARG A 162 -19.31 -7.32 -4.88
CA ARG A 162 -20.45 -7.83 -5.66
C ARG A 162 -20.54 -9.35 -5.53
N PRO A 163 -21.72 -9.98 -5.74
CA PRO A 163 -21.88 -11.42 -5.56
C PRO A 163 -20.85 -12.29 -6.29
N TRP A 164 -20.47 -11.93 -7.51
CA TRP A 164 -19.46 -12.66 -8.31
C TRP A 164 -18.00 -12.40 -7.90
N GLN A 165 -17.75 -11.35 -7.10
CA GLN A 165 -16.44 -11.05 -6.54
C GLN A 165 -16.17 -11.84 -5.24
N ARG A 166 -17.20 -12.40 -4.60
CA ARG A 166 -17.08 -13.17 -3.36
C ARG A 166 -16.52 -14.57 -3.60
N ARG A 167 -15.96 -15.18 -2.56
CA ARG A 167 -15.47 -16.57 -2.56
C ARG A 167 -15.93 -17.31 -1.28
N PRO A 168 -17.24 -17.54 -1.11
CA PRO A 168 -17.76 -18.19 0.09
C PRO A 168 -17.18 -19.60 0.24
N GLY A 169 -16.85 -19.99 1.47
CA GLY A 169 -16.30 -21.32 1.78
C GLY A 169 -14.80 -21.50 1.48
N VAL A 170 -14.13 -20.50 0.89
CA VAL A 170 -12.67 -20.53 0.71
C VAL A 170 -12.01 -19.84 1.90
N LEU A 171 -11.16 -20.58 2.61
CA LEU A 171 -10.47 -20.08 3.80
C LEU A 171 -9.36 -19.10 3.42
N GLY A 172 -9.37 -17.92 4.04
CA GLY A 172 -8.25 -16.98 4.03
C GLY A 172 -7.30 -17.17 5.21
N ARG A 173 -6.44 -16.18 5.43
CA ARG A 173 -5.54 -16.02 6.57
C ARG A 173 -5.58 -14.57 7.08
N PRO A 174 -6.73 -14.11 7.62
CA PRO A 174 -6.83 -12.77 8.18
C PRO A 174 -5.96 -12.64 9.43
N LEU A 175 -5.35 -11.48 9.58
CA LEU A 175 -4.72 -11.05 10.83
C LEU A 175 -5.67 -10.07 11.53
N GLU A 176 -5.87 -10.30 12.82
CA GLU A 176 -6.75 -9.50 13.66
C GLU A 176 -6.00 -8.36 14.35
N GLY A 177 -6.70 -7.25 14.57
CA GLY A 177 -6.13 -6.04 15.16
C GLY A 177 -5.35 -5.17 14.17
N PRO A 178 -4.80 -4.03 14.64
CA PRO A 178 -4.00 -3.15 13.81
C PRO A 178 -2.65 -3.80 13.46
N PRO A 179 -2.07 -3.50 12.28
CA PRO A 179 -0.71 -3.91 11.97
C PRO A 179 0.28 -3.34 13.00
N PRO A 180 1.39 -4.03 13.29
CA PRO A 180 2.37 -3.58 14.27
C PRO A 180 3.02 -2.28 13.81
N ASN A 181 3.11 -1.29 14.71
CA ASN A 181 3.78 -0.02 14.45
C ASN A 181 5.29 -0.24 14.52
N LYS A 182 5.92 -0.42 13.35
CA LYS A 182 7.35 -0.66 13.14
C LYS A 182 7.88 0.28 12.06
#